data_AF-A0A3D8SYS1-F1
#
_entry.id   AF-A0A3D8SYS1-F1
#
_cell.length_a   1.000
_cell.length_b   1.000
_cell.length_c   1.000
_cell.angle_alpha   90.00
_cell.angle_beta   90.00
_cell.angle_gamma   90.00
#
_symmetry.space_group_name_H-M   'P 1'
#
loop_
_entity.id
_entity.type
_entity.pdbx_description
1 polymer ?
#
loop_
_entity_poly.entity_id
_entity_poly.type
_entity_poly.pdbx_seq_one_letter_code
_entity_poly.pdbx_strand_id
1 'polypeptide(L)'
;MARDLEVLEYEDRIDRSYCSSRTSRIIIRYGAKTKNWSSRQNCFSEISKVEAQQSIQPRTHARIHALNSVDIKMGLPRLAPSRVYQAASALLEHKVLSHPPPWYTTIGAVPPSEILTRTQPVQHTERKINKRIRKPSKMFMPQGIVYEEDKLRKEFYKDHPWELARPRIVLEQDGRDGQRCDWSRIEQPGRPLSGESVVQRQLWLLHNVPNITHAEAYDTARKEFYALRHTEEVERRVAREEALSTGAYFGKTALEVGMEIEDKVYEQWKAWATSEVEAIDRQRSAAYSGVGTENGDVPSADLDANVLDETVPDAALL
;
A
#
# COMPACT_ATOMS: atom_id res chain seq x y z
N MET A 1 -25.89 -24.60 56.28
CA MET A 1 -24.49 -24.10 56.25
C MET A 1 -24.03 -24.28 54.80
N ALA A 2 -24.20 -23.31 53.89
CA ALA A 2 -23.40 -22.08 53.73
C ALA A 2 -21.90 -22.39 53.77
N ARG A 3 -21.01 -22.08 52.81
CA ARG A 3 -20.96 -21.41 51.48
C ARG A 3 -19.72 -22.08 50.78
N ASP A 4 -19.43 -22.01 49.49
CA ASP A 4 -18.95 -20.85 48.74
C ASP A 4 -18.95 -21.18 47.23
N LEU A 5 -19.65 -20.36 46.46
CA LEU A 5 -19.57 -20.25 45.01
C LEU A 5 -18.75 -18.98 44.74
N GLU A 6 -17.54 -19.12 44.19
CA GLU A 6 -16.78 -17.97 43.67
C GLU A 6 -17.28 -17.63 42.27
N VAL A 7 -18.15 -16.63 42.23
CA VAL A 7 -18.52 -15.86 41.05
C VAL A 7 -17.43 -14.81 40.86
N LEU A 8 -16.64 -14.91 39.79
CA LEU A 8 -15.77 -13.83 39.35
C LEU A 8 -16.59 -12.85 38.51
N GLU A 9 -17.14 -11.84 39.18
CA GLU A 9 -17.62 -10.60 38.58
C GLU A 9 -16.42 -9.84 38.00
N TYR A 10 -16.42 -9.63 36.68
CA TYR A 10 -15.54 -8.64 36.04
C TYR A 10 -16.42 -7.46 35.65
N GLU A 11 -16.29 -6.37 36.40
CA GLU A 11 -17.06 -5.14 36.22
C GLU A 11 -16.77 -4.49 34.86
N ASP A 12 -17.82 -4.42 34.04
CA ASP A 12 -17.96 -3.44 32.98
C ASP A 12 -18.03 -2.03 33.61
N ARG A 13 -17.06 -1.17 33.30
CA ARG A 13 -17.21 0.28 33.50
C ARG A 13 -16.91 1.03 32.21
N ILE A 14 -18.00 1.63 31.74
CA ILE A 14 -18.20 2.55 30.63
C ILE A 14 -17.30 3.79 30.78
N ASP A 15 -16.64 4.19 29.69
CA ASP A 15 -16.46 5.61 29.39
C ASP A 15 -16.88 5.92 27.94
N ARG A 16 -18.12 6.41 27.84
CA ARG A 16 -18.63 7.20 26.70
C ARG A 16 -18.14 8.63 26.89
N SER A 17 -17.21 9.08 26.06
CA SER A 17 -17.26 10.42 25.46
C SER A 17 -16.04 10.64 24.56
N TYR A 18 -16.26 10.70 23.23
CA TYR A 18 -16.03 11.94 22.49
C TYR A 18 -16.57 11.78 21.07
N CYS A 19 -17.55 12.64 20.79
CA CYS A 19 -18.12 12.87 19.48
C CYS A 19 -17.23 13.85 18.70
N SER A 20 -17.30 13.74 17.37
CA SER A 20 -16.89 14.75 16.38
C SER A 20 -15.38 14.90 16.13
N SER A 21 -14.90 14.34 15.02
CA SER A 21 -14.85 15.13 13.78
C SER A 21 -14.21 14.35 12.62
N ARG A 22 -14.96 14.33 11.52
CA ARG A 22 -14.52 14.29 10.11
C ARG A 22 -13.00 14.28 9.89
N THR A 23 -12.49 13.28 9.19
CA THR A 23 -12.09 13.45 7.77
C THR A 23 -11.60 12.13 7.20
N SER A 24 -12.44 11.53 6.35
CA SER A 24 -12.05 10.49 5.42
C SER A 24 -11.07 11.08 4.39
N ARG A 25 -9.84 10.56 4.31
CA ARG A 25 -8.97 10.74 3.13
C ARG A 25 -9.01 9.47 2.29
N ILE A 26 -9.90 9.52 1.31
CA ILE A 26 -9.91 8.68 0.13
C ILE A 26 -8.68 9.06 -0.72
N ILE A 27 -7.80 8.10 -0.97
CA ILE A 27 -6.74 8.21 -1.97
C ILE A 27 -7.31 7.66 -3.27
N ILE A 28 -7.80 8.55 -4.14
CA ILE A 28 -8.02 8.25 -5.56
C ILE A 28 -6.85 8.87 -6.33
N ARG A 29 -6.03 8.03 -6.95
CA ARG A 29 -5.05 8.45 -7.95
C ARG A 29 -5.78 8.61 -9.29
N TYR A 30 -5.99 9.85 -9.73
CA TYR A 30 -6.16 10.15 -11.15
C TYR A 30 -4.82 10.65 -11.72
N GLY A 31 -4.37 9.98 -12.77
CA GLY A 31 -3.29 10.47 -13.62
C GLY A 31 -3.83 11.50 -14.60
N ALA A 32 -3.24 12.70 -14.63
CA ALA A 32 -3.31 13.60 -15.77
C ALA A 32 -2.14 14.60 -15.75
N LYS A 33 -1.30 14.46 -16.78
CA LYS A 33 -0.64 15.49 -17.60
C LYS A 33 -0.03 16.72 -16.90
N THR A 34 1.30 16.77 -17.01
CA THR A 34 2.18 17.91 -16.75
C THR A 34 1.76 19.17 -17.52
N LYS A 35 1.53 20.28 -16.81
CA LYS A 35 1.59 21.64 -17.36
C LYS A 35 2.39 22.55 -16.43
N ASN A 36 3.27 23.34 -17.06
CA ASN A 36 4.19 24.31 -16.49
C ASN A 36 3.58 25.18 -15.38
N TRP A 37 4.35 25.39 -14.31
CA TRP A 37 4.08 26.37 -13.27
C TRP A 37 5.31 27.27 -13.09
N SER A 38 5.36 28.34 -13.88
CA SER A 38 6.26 29.48 -13.65
C SER A 38 5.40 30.69 -13.27
N SER A 39 4.97 30.75 -12.00
CA SER A 39 4.55 31.98 -11.31
C SER A 39 3.94 31.61 -9.97
N ARG A 40 4.77 31.64 -8.91
CA ARG A 40 4.36 31.80 -7.51
C ARG A 40 5.59 31.92 -6.61
N GLN A 41 6.35 33.00 -6.80
CA GLN A 41 7.28 33.54 -5.82
C GLN A 41 6.89 35.00 -5.64
N ASN A 42 5.89 35.25 -4.79
CA ASN A 42 5.57 36.54 -4.18
C ASN A 42 4.30 36.36 -3.34
N CYS A 43 4.45 35.78 -2.15
CA CYS A 43 3.48 35.81 -1.05
C CYS A 43 4.13 35.18 0.20
N PHE A 44 5.31 35.66 0.60
CA PHE A 44 5.95 35.27 1.87
C PHE A 44 6.96 36.34 2.30
N SER A 45 6.51 37.59 2.40
CA SER A 45 7.35 38.70 2.86
C SER A 45 6.52 39.75 3.60
N GLU A 46 5.78 39.33 4.64
CA GLU A 46 5.06 40.32 5.45
C GLU A 46 4.79 39.88 6.91
N ILE A 47 5.68 39.06 7.49
CA ILE A 47 5.65 38.76 8.93
C ILE A 47 7.10 38.68 9.45
N SER A 48 7.76 39.82 9.62
CA SER A 48 9.02 39.97 10.38
C SER A 48 9.33 41.44 10.68
N LYS A 49 8.35 42.18 11.21
CA LYS A 49 8.54 43.57 11.68
C LYS A 49 7.83 43.84 13.00
N VAL A 50 8.04 43.01 14.02
CA VAL A 50 7.85 43.41 15.42
C VAL A 50 8.81 42.59 16.28
N GLU A 51 10.02 43.09 16.52
CA GLU A 51 10.78 42.97 17.77
C GLU A 51 12.15 43.60 17.58
N ALA A 52 12.21 44.91 17.83
CA ALA A 52 13.45 45.63 18.04
C ALA A 52 13.28 46.38 19.35
N GLN A 53 13.92 45.89 20.43
CA GLN A 53 14.50 46.70 21.51
C GLN A 53 15.04 45.79 22.61
N GLN A 54 16.31 45.42 22.50
CA GLN A 54 17.22 45.39 23.66
C GLN A 54 18.65 45.41 23.13
N SER A 55 19.33 46.52 23.41
CA SER A 55 20.72 46.80 23.12
C SER A 55 21.62 46.05 24.09
N ILE A 56 22.71 45.44 23.60
CA ILE A 56 24.05 45.33 24.24
C ILE A 56 25.07 44.90 23.16
N GLN A 57 25.92 45.87 22.79
CA GLN A 57 27.30 45.84 22.24
C GLN A 57 27.80 44.70 21.31
N PRO A 58 28.36 45.01 20.12
CA PRO A 58 29.02 44.03 19.27
C PRO A 58 30.44 43.70 19.80
N ARG A 59 30.62 42.50 20.35
CA ARG A 59 31.96 41.90 20.49
C ARG A 59 32.43 41.42 19.12
N THR A 60 33.59 41.91 18.73
CA THR A 60 34.43 41.44 17.63
C THR A 60 34.66 39.93 17.77
N HIS A 61 33.88 39.11 17.04
CA HIS A 61 34.24 37.71 16.87
C HIS A 61 34.93 37.53 15.53
N ALA A 62 36.20 37.18 15.66
CA ALA A 62 37.12 36.89 14.60
C ALA A 62 36.52 35.92 13.57
N ARG A 63 36.78 36.28 12.33
CA ARG A 63 36.70 35.51 11.10
C ARG A 63 37.29 34.10 11.29
N ILE A 64 36.46 33.12 11.65
CA ILE A 64 36.74 31.69 11.44
C ILE A 64 35.88 31.24 10.24
N HIS A 65 36.28 31.72 9.06
CA HIS A 65 35.85 31.15 7.77
C HIS A 65 37.08 30.76 6.94
N ALA A 66 38.11 30.26 7.61
CA ALA A 66 39.29 29.72 6.93
C ALA A 66 39.51 28.29 7.43
N LEU A 67 39.73 27.38 6.48
CA LEU A 67 39.96 25.93 6.62
C LEU A 67 38.70 25.05 6.66
N ASN A 68 37.90 25.08 5.59
CA ASN A 68 37.22 23.90 5.03
C ASN A 68 36.72 24.20 3.61
N SER A 69 37.57 24.76 2.76
CA SER A 69 37.39 24.66 1.31
C SER A 69 38.19 23.45 0.84
N VAL A 70 37.70 22.25 1.17
CA VAL A 70 38.12 21.06 0.44
C VAL A 70 37.35 21.12 -0.86
N ASP A 71 38.06 21.37 -1.95
CA ASP A 71 37.54 21.17 -3.30
C ASP A 71 36.87 19.79 -3.34
N ILE A 72 35.53 19.78 -3.35
CA ILE A 72 34.75 18.57 -3.51
C ILE A 72 34.97 18.15 -4.96
N LYS A 73 36.02 17.35 -5.18
CA LYS A 73 36.11 16.53 -6.39
C LYS A 73 34.83 15.70 -6.43
N MET A 74 33.92 16.08 -7.33
CA MET A 74 32.70 15.34 -7.65
C MET A 74 33.09 13.88 -7.93
N GLY A 75 32.79 12.97 -7.01
CA GLY A 75 32.96 11.53 -7.21
C GLY A 75 33.71 10.73 -6.14
N LEU A 76 34.33 11.36 -5.13
CA LEU A 76 34.94 10.61 -4.01
C LEU A 76 33.98 10.46 -2.82
N PRO A 77 33.86 9.27 -2.21
CA PRO A 77 33.05 9.07 -1.02
C PRO A 77 33.50 9.97 0.15
N ARG A 78 32.55 10.62 0.81
CA ARG A 78 32.84 11.48 1.97
C ARG A 78 33.12 10.62 3.21
N LEU A 79 34.38 10.60 3.66
CA LEU A 79 34.82 9.87 4.87
C LEU A 79 34.73 10.69 6.17
N ALA A 80 34.30 11.95 6.09
CA ALA A 80 34.21 12.81 7.27
C ALA A 80 33.31 12.24 8.39
N PRO A 81 32.14 11.63 8.11
CA PRO A 81 31.27 11.06 9.15
C PRO A 81 31.90 9.87 9.89
N SER A 82 32.69 9.03 9.21
CA SER A 82 33.36 7.89 9.85
C SER A 82 34.62 8.28 10.63
N ARG A 83 35.16 9.49 10.40
CA ARG A 83 36.36 10.00 11.06
C ARG A 83 36.07 11.01 12.17
N VAL A 84 34.83 11.10 12.63
CA VAL A 84 34.42 12.04 13.70
C VAL A 84 35.23 11.82 14.98
N TYR A 85 35.51 10.57 15.35
CA TYR A 85 36.35 10.26 16.51
C TYR A 85 37.80 10.77 16.34
N GLN A 86 38.39 10.56 15.17
CA GLN A 86 39.76 11.02 14.84
C GLN A 86 39.83 12.55 14.78
N ALA A 87 38.79 13.21 14.27
CA ALA A 87 38.72 14.66 14.23
C ALA A 87 38.58 15.24 15.65
N ALA A 88 37.73 14.64 16.50
CA ALA A 88 37.57 15.06 17.88
C ALA A 88 38.83 14.80 18.72
N SER A 89 39.52 13.66 18.51
CA SER A 89 40.78 13.39 19.19
C SER A 89 41.83 14.44 18.84
N ALA A 90 41.94 14.81 17.55
CA ALA A 90 42.84 15.88 17.11
C ALA A 90 42.48 17.25 17.74
N LEU A 91 41.20 17.59 17.87
CA LEU A 91 40.78 18.85 18.52
C LEU A 91 41.09 18.87 20.03
N LEU A 92 41.02 17.73 20.70
CA LEU A 92 41.39 17.58 22.11
C LEU A 92 42.91 17.65 22.30
N GLU A 93 43.68 16.99 21.42
CA GLU A 93 45.14 17.04 21.41
C GLU A 93 45.67 18.47 21.22
N HIS A 94 45.08 19.23 20.29
CA HIS A 94 45.41 20.64 20.05
C HIS A 94 44.81 21.60 21.08
N LYS A 95 44.13 21.10 22.11
CA LYS A 95 43.45 21.88 23.17
C LYS A 95 42.48 22.93 22.63
N VAL A 96 41.93 22.72 21.42
CA VAL A 96 40.83 23.53 20.87
C VAL A 96 39.54 23.26 21.67
N LEU A 97 39.39 22.00 22.11
CA LEU A 97 38.34 21.58 23.05
C LEU A 97 38.97 21.33 24.43
N SER A 98 38.39 21.91 25.48
CA SER A 98 38.89 21.76 26.86
C SER A 98 38.43 20.46 27.53
N HIS A 99 37.26 19.96 27.17
CA HIS A 99 36.70 18.73 27.72
C HIS A 99 36.23 17.82 26.59
N PRO A 100 36.40 16.50 26.71
CA PRO A 100 35.92 15.57 25.71
C PRO A 100 34.39 15.65 25.60
N PRO A 101 33.83 15.62 24.38
CA PRO A 101 32.39 15.51 24.20
C PRO A 101 31.83 14.26 24.90
N PRO A 102 30.58 14.28 25.42
CA PRO A 102 30.00 13.15 26.14
C PRO A 102 29.98 11.82 25.35
N TRP A 103 29.97 11.87 24.02
CA TRP A 103 29.96 10.69 23.14
C TRP A 103 31.36 10.13 22.83
N TYR A 104 32.44 10.85 23.16
CA TYR A 104 33.80 10.52 22.74
C TYR A 104 34.26 9.14 23.24
N THR A 105 34.01 8.85 24.52
CA THR A 105 34.34 7.56 25.14
C THR A 105 33.57 6.40 24.51
N THR A 106 32.28 6.59 24.22
CA THR A 106 31.41 5.58 23.61
C THR A 106 31.85 5.22 22.19
N ILE A 107 32.15 6.22 21.34
CA ILE A 107 32.61 5.98 19.96
C ILE A 107 34.04 5.39 19.93
N GLY A 108 34.88 5.74 20.90
CA GLY A 108 36.20 5.11 21.05
C GLY A 108 36.12 3.63 21.41
N ALA A 109 35.10 3.22 22.18
CA ALA A 109 34.86 1.83 22.54
C ALA A 109 34.22 1.01 21.40
N VAL A 110 33.37 1.64 20.58
CA VAL A 110 32.70 0.99 19.44
C VAL A 110 33.08 1.72 18.14
N PRO A 111 34.20 1.33 17.50
CA PRO A 111 34.62 1.96 16.25
C PRO A 111 33.61 1.69 15.12
N PRO A 112 33.45 2.63 14.17
CA PRO A 112 32.56 2.43 13.02
C PRO A 112 33.03 1.27 12.13
N SER A 113 32.09 0.57 11.48
CA SER A 113 32.37 -0.54 10.57
C SER A 113 32.92 -0.08 9.20
N GLU A 114 33.47 -1.03 8.44
CA GLU A 114 33.94 -0.82 7.07
C GLU A 114 32.75 -0.71 6.08
N ILE A 115 32.62 0.41 5.38
CA ILE A 115 31.42 0.72 4.54
C ILE A 115 31.69 0.63 3.03
N LEU A 116 32.92 0.91 2.58
CA LEU A 116 33.24 1.12 1.16
C LEU A 116 33.92 -0.08 0.49
N THR A 117 33.68 -1.27 1.02
CA THR A 117 34.28 -2.50 0.50
C THR A 117 33.22 -3.35 -0.16
N ARG A 118 33.40 -3.60 -1.45
CA ARG A 118 32.48 -4.40 -2.24
C ARG A 118 32.77 -5.89 -2.00
N THR A 119 31.98 -6.51 -1.15
CA THR A 119 32.09 -7.95 -0.86
C THR A 119 31.34 -8.79 -1.88
N GLN A 120 31.71 -10.07 -1.98
CA GLN A 120 30.98 -11.03 -2.79
C GLN A 120 29.67 -11.40 -2.07
N PRO A 121 28.49 -11.27 -2.72
CA PRO A 121 27.21 -11.59 -2.11
C PRO A 121 27.02 -13.11 -1.96
N VAL A 122 26.14 -13.49 -1.03
CA VAL A 122 25.68 -14.88 -0.86
C VAL A 122 25.06 -15.38 -2.16
N GLN A 123 25.39 -16.62 -2.53
CA GLN A 123 24.83 -17.25 -3.72
C GLN A 123 23.63 -18.11 -3.31
N HIS A 124 22.42 -17.69 -3.71
CA HIS A 124 21.17 -18.40 -3.43
C HIS A 124 20.89 -19.53 -4.42
N THR A 125 21.49 -19.48 -5.60
CA THR A 125 21.37 -20.51 -6.62
C THR A 125 22.75 -20.87 -7.13
N GLU A 126 22.97 -22.17 -7.39
CA GLU A 126 24.18 -22.62 -8.05
C GLU A 126 24.37 -21.89 -9.38
N ARG A 127 25.44 -21.10 -9.45
CA ARG A 127 25.76 -20.36 -10.67
C ARG A 127 26.14 -21.35 -11.75
N LYS A 128 25.29 -21.52 -12.76
CA LYS A 128 25.66 -22.23 -14.01
C LYS A 128 26.76 -21.42 -14.72
N ILE A 129 28.01 -21.74 -14.43
CA ILE A 129 29.16 -21.08 -15.06
C ILE A 129 29.25 -21.56 -16.50
N ASN A 130 28.95 -20.67 -17.44
CA ASN A 130 29.25 -20.91 -18.85
C ASN A 130 30.78 -20.96 -19.00
N LYS A 131 31.34 -22.17 -19.16
CA LYS A 131 32.80 -22.41 -19.32
C LYS A 131 33.45 -21.60 -20.46
N ARG A 132 32.65 -21.08 -21.39
CA ARG A 132 33.07 -20.20 -22.50
C ARG A 132 33.37 -18.75 -22.06
N ILE A 133 32.85 -18.31 -20.92
CA ILE A 133 33.02 -16.93 -20.43
C ILE A 133 34.26 -16.87 -19.53
N ARG A 134 35.34 -16.26 -20.04
CA ARG A 134 36.60 -16.09 -19.30
C ARG A 134 36.56 -14.99 -18.23
N LYS A 135 35.68 -13.99 -18.39
CA LYS A 135 35.54 -12.86 -17.46
C LYS A 135 34.06 -12.65 -17.12
N PRO A 136 33.53 -13.31 -16.08
CA PRO A 136 32.13 -13.18 -15.72
C PRO A 136 31.84 -11.76 -15.19
N SER A 137 30.89 -11.07 -15.81
CA SER A 137 30.36 -9.82 -15.26
C SER A 137 29.48 -10.09 -14.03
N LYS A 138 29.20 -9.04 -13.25
CA LYS A 138 28.24 -9.05 -12.12
C LYS A 138 28.60 -10.00 -10.95
N MET A 139 29.88 -10.29 -10.73
CA MET A 139 30.34 -11.13 -9.60
C MET A 139 29.90 -10.61 -8.23
N PHE A 140 29.89 -9.30 -8.09
CA PHE A 140 29.53 -8.61 -6.85
C PHE A 140 28.11 -8.03 -6.89
N MET A 141 27.23 -8.59 -7.73
CA MET A 141 25.83 -8.20 -7.79
C MET A 141 25.02 -9.22 -6.99
N PRO A 142 24.17 -8.79 -6.04
CA PRO A 142 23.30 -9.71 -5.31
C PRO A 142 22.46 -10.56 -6.27
N GLN A 143 22.32 -11.84 -5.96
CA GLN A 143 21.47 -12.75 -6.73
C GLN A 143 20.01 -12.57 -6.32
N GLY A 144 19.09 -12.77 -7.27
CA GLY A 144 17.66 -12.84 -6.95
C GLY A 144 17.37 -14.10 -6.14
N ILE A 145 16.54 -13.96 -5.10
CA ILE A 145 16.10 -15.09 -4.27
C ILE A 145 14.94 -15.75 -5.00
N VAL A 146 15.09 -17.05 -5.32
CA VAL A 146 14.08 -17.85 -6.02
C VAL A 146 13.88 -19.14 -5.26
N TYR A 147 12.63 -19.48 -5.03
CA TYR A 147 12.23 -20.69 -4.31
C TYR A 147 11.51 -21.66 -5.25
N GLU A 148 11.39 -22.93 -4.84
CA GLU A 148 10.70 -23.95 -5.64
C GLU A 148 9.19 -23.71 -5.63
N GLU A 149 8.69 -23.26 -4.49
CA GLU A 149 7.33 -22.83 -4.19
C GLU A 149 6.83 -21.74 -5.14
N ASP A 150 7.73 -20.90 -5.67
CA ASP A 150 7.33 -19.83 -6.61
C ASP A 150 6.75 -20.38 -7.91
N LYS A 151 7.17 -21.58 -8.34
CA LYS A 151 6.58 -22.26 -9.50
C LYS A 151 5.19 -22.78 -9.14
N LEU A 152 5.06 -23.41 -7.97
CA LEU A 152 3.80 -23.96 -7.47
C LEU A 152 2.74 -22.87 -7.30
N ARG A 153 3.11 -21.73 -6.73
CA ARG A 153 2.23 -20.54 -6.60
C ARG A 153 1.71 -20.09 -7.97
N LYS A 154 2.58 -19.99 -8.97
CA LYS A 154 2.19 -19.56 -10.33
C LYS A 154 1.20 -20.52 -10.97
N GLU A 155 1.42 -21.82 -10.81
CA GLU A 155 0.51 -22.86 -11.33
C GLU A 155 -0.85 -22.78 -10.62
N PHE A 156 -0.85 -22.73 -9.29
CA PHE A 156 -2.08 -22.67 -8.49
C PHE A 156 -2.96 -21.44 -8.81
N TYR A 157 -2.38 -20.23 -8.81
CA TYR A 157 -3.15 -19.01 -9.06
C TYR A 157 -3.53 -18.81 -10.53
N LYS A 158 -2.87 -19.51 -11.45
CA LYS A 158 -3.29 -19.57 -12.84
C LYS A 158 -4.56 -20.39 -13.01
N ASP A 159 -4.64 -21.53 -12.31
CA ASP A 159 -5.83 -22.38 -12.31
C ASP A 159 -6.99 -21.76 -11.51
N HIS A 160 -6.67 -21.00 -10.45
CA HIS A 160 -7.63 -20.40 -9.52
C HIS A 160 -7.53 -18.86 -9.49
N PRO A 161 -7.92 -18.16 -10.57
CA PRO A 161 -7.78 -16.71 -10.63
C PRO A 161 -8.59 -15.99 -9.54
N TRP A 162 -9.75 -16.56 -9.15
CA TRP A 162 -10.63 -15.97 -8.14
C TRP A 162 -10.13 -16.13 -6.70
N GLU A 163 -9.12 -16.97 -6.44
CA GLU A 163 -8.46 -16.98 -5.13
C GLU A 163 -7.68 -15.68 -4.87
N LEU A 164 -7.30 -14.94 -5.93
CA LEU A 164 -6.69 -13.60 -5.79
C LEU A 164 -7.69 -12.52 -5.35
N ALA A 165 -9.00 -12.75 -5.57
CA ALA A 165 -10.04 -11.81 -5.13
C ALA A 165 -10.26 -11.87 -3.61
N ARG A 166 -9.85 -12.97 -2.96
CA ARG A 166 -9.94 -13.10 -1.50
C ARG A 166 -8.89 -12.20 -0.84
N PRO A 167 -9.30 -11.30 0.08
CA PRO A 167 -8.37 -10.37 0.72
C PRO A 167 -7.37 -11.14 1.59
N ARG A 168 -6.09 -10.79 1.47
CA ARG A 168 -5.00 -11.39 2.23
C ARG A 168 -4.24 -10.33 3.02
N ILE A 169 -4.09 -10.57 4.32
CA ILE A 169 -3.26 -9.73 5.19
C ILE A 169 -1.81 -10.20 5.07
N VAL A 170 -0.93 -9.28 4.65
CA VAL A 170 0.52 -9.53 4.50
C VAL A 170 1.31 -9.03 5.71
N LEU A 171 0.68 -8.22 6.56
CA LEU A 171 1.30 -7.71 7.78
C LEU A 171 1.55 -8.87 8.75
N GLU A 172 2.83 -9.09 9.07
CA GLU A 172 3.25 -10.08 10.06
C GLU A 172 3.02 -9.56 11.48
N GLN A 173 2.68 -10.46 12.41
CA GLN A 173 2.57 -10.14 13.84
C GLN A 173 3.94 -10.28 14.54
N ASP A 174 4.38 -11.51 14.78
CA ASP A 174 5.65 -11.82 15.47
C ASP A 174 6.81 -12.16 14.51
N GLY A 175 6.53 -12.37 13.22
CA GLY A 175 7.47 -12.91 12.23
C GLY A 175 7.90 -14.37 12.46
N ARG A 176 7.26 -15.07 13.41
CA ARG A 176 7.53 -16.48 13.77
C ARG A 176 6.39 -17.43 13.39
N ASP A 177 5.49 -17.00 12.51
CA ASP A 177 4.36 -17.80 12.04
C ASP A 177 4.84 -19.09 11.34
N GLY A 178 5.88 -18.98 10.51
CA GLY A 178 6.44 -20.13 9.77
C GLY A 178 7.00 -21.24 10.65
N GLN A 179 7.44 -20.96 11.88
CA GLN A 179 8.04 -21.96 12.78
C GLN A 179 6.98 -22.83 13.50
N ARG A 180 5.74 -22.34 13.60
CA ARG A 180 4.65 -23.01 14.31
C ARG A 180 3.77 -23.86 13.39
N CYS A 181 4.03 -23.85 12.09
CA CYS A 181 3.18 -24.50 11.09
C CYS A 181 3.65 -25.94 10.83
N ASP A 182 2.73 -26.90 10.98
CA ASP A 182 2.95 -28.32 10.72
C ASP A 182 2.17 -28.76 9.47
N TRP A 183 2.83 -28.75 8.29
CA TRP A 183 2.21 -29.03 6.99
C TRP A 183 1.78 -30.50 6.74
N SER A 184 1.67 -31.30 7.81
CA SER A 184 0.98 -32.60 7.80
C SER A 184 -0.52 -32.47 7.55
N ARG A 185 -1.09 -31.28 7.84
CA ARG A 185 -2.46 -30.88 7.52
C ARG A 185 -2.43 -29.55 6.79
N ILE A 186 -3.46 -29.27 5.99
CA ILE A 186 -3.55 -27.99 5.27
C ILE A 186 -4.00 -26.84 6.18
N GLU A 187 -4.81 -27.13 7.20
CA GLU A 187 -5.24 -26.16 8.20
C GLU A 187 -4.14 -25.93 9.23
N GLN A 188 -3.86 -24.66 9.50
CA GLN A 188 -2.84 -24.26 10.46
C GLN A 188 -3.43 -23.27 11.46
N PRO A 189 -3.09 -23.37 12.74
CA PRO A 189 -3.55 -22.42 13.73
C PRO A 189 -2.99 -21.02 13.42
N GLY A 190 -3.87 -20.01 13.44
CA GLY A 190 -3.47 -18.61 13.24
C GLY A 190 -3.17 -18.20 11.79
N ARG A 191 -3.31 -19.11 10.81
CA ARG A 191 -3.17 -18.80 9.38
C ARG A 191 -4.47 -19.12 8.65
N PRO A 192 -5.01 -18.18 7.84
CA PRO A 192 -6.21 -18.45 7.07
C PRO A 192 -5.94 -19.44 5.94
N LEU A 193 -6.97 -20.21 5.59
CA LEU A 193 -6.96 -21.09 4.43
C LEU A 193 -6.75 -20.28 3.14
N SER A 194 -5.60 -20.49 2.49
CA SER A 194 -5.20 -19.78 1.28
C SER A 194 -4.47 -20.70 0.31
N GLY A 195 -4.21 -20.21 -0.90
CA GLY A 195 -3.37 -20.92 -1.86
C GLY A 195 -1.96 -21.21 -1.34
N GLU A 196 -1.46 -20.41 -0.39
CA GLU A 196 -0.16 -20.69 0.24
C GLU A 196 -0.20 -21.97 1.08
N SER A 197 -1.33 -22.28 1.73
CA SER A 197 -1.47 -23.52 2.48
C SER A 197 -1.42 -24.75 1.55
N VAL A 198 -1.98 -24.63 0.34
CA VAL A 198 -1.91 -25.68 -0.70
C VAL A 198 -0.48 -25.91 -1.16
N VAL A 199 0.25 -24.82 -1.45
CA VAL A 199 1.64 -24.89 -1.93
C VAL A 199 2.54 -25.55 -0.88
N GLN A 200 2.42 -25.15 0.38
CA GLN A 200 3.23 -25.73 1.46
C GLN A 200 2.85 -27.18 1.74
N ARG A 201 1.56 -27.53 1.68
CA ARG A 201 1.08 -28.91 1.79
C ARG A 201 1.62 -29.78 0.66
N GLN A 202 1.60 -29.28 -0.58
CA GLN A 202 2.16 -29.96 -1.74
C GLN A 202 3.67 -30.17 -1.58
N LEU A 203 4.41 -29.14 -1.15
CA LEU A 203 5.85 -29.24 -0.91
C LEU A 203 6.16 -30.27 0.19
N TRP A 204 5.38 -30.28 1.26
CA TRP A 204 5.51 -31.25 2.34
C TRP A 204 5.27 -32.69 1.85
N LEU A 205 4.26 -32.92 1.00
CA LEU A 205 4.01 -34.24 0.41
C LEU A 205 5.18 -34.72 -0.44
N LEU A 206 5.78 -33.83 -1.24
CA LEU A 206 6.93 -34.15 -2.09
C LEU A 206 8.17 -34.54 -1.30
N HIS A 207 8.39 -33.96 -0.13
CA HIS A 207 9.56 -34.28 0.70
C HIS A 207 9.36 -35.50 1.62
N ASN A 208 8.15 -35.71 2.13
CA ASN A 208 7.90 -36.75 3.14
C ASN A 208 7.40 -38.07 2.56
N VAL A 209 6.66 -38.03 1.43
CA VAL A 209 6.08 -39.24 0.83
C VAL A 209 7.01 -39.74 -0.29
N PRO A 210 7.57 -40.96 -0.19
CA PRO A 210 8.42 -41.51 -1.24
C PRO A 210 7.60 -41.82 -2.51
N ASN A 211 8.19 -41.59 -3.68
CA ASN A 211 7.64 -41.89 -5.02
C ASN A 211 6.33 -41.18 -5.40
N ILE A 212 5.98 -40.06 -4.76
CA ILE A 212 4.83 -39.26 -5.21
C ILE A 212 5.23 -38.35 -6.38
N THR A 213 4.37 -38.29 -7.41
CA THR A 213 4.59 -37.34 -8.50
C THR A 213 4.14 -35.94 -8.11
N HIS A 214 4.70 -34.93 -8.78
CA HIS A 214 4.31 -33.53 -8.59
C HIS A 214 2.80 -33.30 -8.80
N ALA A 215 2.20 -33.96 -9.81
CA ALA A 215 0.80 -33.85 -10.13
C ALA A 215 -0.11 -34.50 -9.06
N GLU A 216 0.26 -35.68 -8.56
CA GLU A 216 -0.50 -36.36 -7.50
C GLU A 216 -0.46 -35.60 -6.18
N ALA A 217 0.71 -35.04 -5.82
CA ALA A 217 0.84 -34.19 -4.65
C ALA A 217 -0.04 -32.93 -4.76
N TYR A 218 -0.07 -32.32 -5.95
CA TYR A 218 -0.93 -31.17 -6.24
C TYR A 218 -2.41 -31.52 -6.14
N ASP A 219 -2.84 -32.64 -6.74
CA ASP A 219 -4.23 -33.08 -6.72
C ASP A 219 -4.72 -33.41 -5.31
N THR A 220 -3.85 -34.02 -4.49
CA THR A 220 -4.17 -34.34 -3.10
C THR A 220 -4.38 -33.07 -2.28
N ALA A 221 -3.42 -32.14 -2.32
CA ALA A 221 -3.51 -30.86 -1.60
C ALA A 221 -4.71 -30.01 -2.08
N ARG A 222 -5.01 -30.06 -3.38
CA ARG A 222 -6.13 -29.33 -3.98
C ARG A 222 -7.49 -29.89 -3.57
N LYS A 223 -7.64 -31.22 -3.51
CA LYS A 223 -8.88 -31.86 -3.01
C LYS A 223 -9.12 -31.56 -1.54
N GLU A 224 -8.08 -31.62 -0.71
CA GLU A 224 -8.14 -31.19 0.70
C GLU A 224 -8.62 -29.72 0.79
N PHE A 225 -8.05 -28.84 -0.03
CA PHE A 225 -8.44 -27.43 -0.09
C PHE A 225 -9.90 -27.22 -0.51
N TYR A 226 -10.38 -27.94 -1.54
CA TYR A 226 -11.76 -27.85 -2.01
C TYR A 226 -12.76 -28.31 -0.95
N ALA A 227 -12.44 -29.39 -0.22
CA ALA A 227 -13.29 -29.87 0.86
C ALA A 227 -13.49 -28.77 1.91
N LEU A 228 -12.41 -28.14 2.36
CA LEU A 228 -12.48 -27.08 3.37
C LEU A 228 -13.19 -25.82 2.87
N ARG A 229 -12.92 -25.40 1.63
CA ARG A 229 -13.63 -24.27 1.00
C ARG A 229 -15.13 -24.54 0.87
N HIS A 230 -15.50 -25.77 0.54
CA HIS A 230 -16.90 -26.17 0.48
C HIS A 230 -17.55 -26.11 1.86
N THR A 231 -16.88 -26.65 2.89
CA THR A 231 -17.34 -26.57 4.28
C THR A 231 -17.53 -25.12 4.74
N GLU A 232 -16.56 -24.23 4.48
CA GLU A 232 -16.64 -22.80 4.83
C GLU A 232 -17.87 -22.10 4.21
N GLU A 233 -18.19 -22.44 2.95
CA GLU A 233 -19.34 -21.86 2.26
C GLU A 233 -20.68 -22.42 2.74
N VAL A 234 -20.76 -23.74 2.97
CA VAL A 234 -21.94 -24.39 3.54
C VAL A 234 -22.22 -23.86 4.93
N GLU A 235 -21.19 -23.75 5.77
CA GLU A 235 -21.28 -23.21 7.13
C GLU A 235 -21.86 -21.80 7.12
N ARG A 236 -21.34 -20.90 6.28
CA ARG A 236 -21.84 -19.53 6.16
C ARG A 236 -23.31 -19.48 5.74
N ARG A 237 -23.72 -20.37 4.82
CA ARG A 237 -25.10 -20.42 4.34
C ARG A 237 -26.05 -20.94 5.41
N VAL A 238 -25.72 -22.06 6.05
CA VAL A 238 -26.51 -22.68 7.10
C VAL A 238 -26.63 -21.74 8.30
N ALA A 239 -25.54 -21.13 8.74
CA ALA A 239 -25.55 -20.17 9.86
C ALA A 239 -26.49 -18.98 9.61
N ARG A 240 -26.58 -18.48 8.37
CA ARG A 240 -27.53 -17.41 8.01
C ARG A 240 -28.97 -17.91 8.06
N GLU A 241 -29.24 -19.09 7.51
CA GLU A 241 -30.57 -19.69 7.50
C GLU A 241 -31.08 -19.98 8.91
N GLU A 242 -30.24 -20.57 9.75
CA GLU A 242 -30.53 -20.81 11.16
C GLU A 242 -30.81 -19.49 11.90
N ALA A 243 -29.97 -18.47 11.72
CA ALA A 243 -30.20 -17.16 12.32
C ALA A 243 -31.56 -16.56 11.91
N LEU A 244 -31.90 -16.58 10.62
CA LEU A 244 -33.21 -16.12 10.12
C LEU A 244 -34.37 -16.93 10.72
N SER A 245 -34.21 -18.26 10.80
CA SER A 245 -35.24 -19.13 11.37
C SER A 245 -35.51 -18.85 12.86
N THR A 246 -34.48 -18.41 13.60
CA THR A 246 -34.59 -17.98 15.00
C THR A 246 -35.08 -16.54 15.19
N GLY A 247 -35.39 -15.83 14.09
CA GLY A 247 -35.90 -14.45 14.11
C GLY A 247 -34.83 -13.37 14.14
N ALA A 248 -33.56 -13.68 13.84
CA ALA A 248 -32.54 -12.65 13.64
C ALA A 248 -32.82 -11.88 12.33
N TYR A 249 -32.64 -10.57 12.36
CA TYR A 249 -32.76 -9.71 11.17
C TYR A 249 -31.38 -9.20 10.75
N PHE A 250 -31.13 -9.16 9.45
CA PHE A 250 -29.91 -8.60 8.88
C PHE A 250 -30.20 -7.26 8.22
N GLY A 251 -29.20 -6.39 8.16
CA GLY A 251 -29.27 -5.17 7.35
C GLY A 251 -29.20 -5.47 5.86
N LYS A 252 -28.97 -4.42 5.07
CA LYS A 252 -28.86 -4.53 3.60
C LYS A 252 -27.81 -5.56 3.19
N THR A 253 -28.16 -6.36 2.19
CA THR A 253 -27.24 -7.35 1.64
C THR A 253 -26.10 -6.69 0.86
N ALA A 254 -24.98 -7.40 0.68
CA ALA A 254 -23.87 -6.89 -0.13
C ALA A 254 -24.30 -6.59 -1.58
N LEU A 255 -25.30 -7.31 -2.10
CA LEU A 255 -25.87 -7.10 -3.44
C LEU A 255 -26.65 -5.78 -3.50
N GLU A 256 -27.52 -5.52 -2.52
CA GLU A 256 -28.26 -4.25 -2.42
C GLU A 256 -27.31 -3.06 -2.27
N VAL A 257 -26.30 -3.18 -1.41
CA VAL A 257 -25.27 -2.13 -1.25
C VAL A 257 -24.50 -1.90 -2.56
N GLY A 258 -24.23 -2.97 -3.33
CA GLY A 258 -23.63 -2.89 -4.66
C GLY A 258 -24.49 -2.10 -5.63
N MET A 259 -25.78 -2.43 -5.75
CA MET A 259 -26.74 -1.74 -6.61
C MET A 259 -26.82 -0.24 -6.28
N GLU A 260 -26.88 0.11 -5.00
CA GLU A 260 -26.91 1.52 -4.56
C GLU A 260 -25.65 2.32 -4.96
N ILE A 261 -24.50 1.65 -5.07
CA ILE A 261 -23.27 2.29 -5.53
C ILE A 261 -23.31 2.44 -7.05
N GLU A 262 -23.78 1.43 -7.77
CA GLU A 262 -23.95 1.45 -9.22
C GLU A 262 -24.92 2.56 -9.66
N ASP A 263 -26.06 2.69 -8.99
CA ASP A 263 -27.04 3.75 -9.27
C ASP A 263 -26.44 5.15 -9.09
N LYS A 264 -25.65 5.36 -8.02
CA LYS A 264 -24.97 6.64 -7.77
C LYS A 264 -23.96 6.98 -8.87
N VAL A 265 -23.22 5.97 -9.35
CA VAL A 265 -22.25 6.17 -10.43
C VAL A 265 -22.97 6.38 -11.77
N TYR A 266 -24.07 5.68 -12.01
CA TYR A 266 -24.88 5.84 -13.20
C TYR A 266 -25.47 7.25 -13.30
N GLU A 267 -26.01 7.80 -12.21
CA GLU A 267 -26.53 9.18 -12.22
C GLU A 267 -25.43 10.22 -12.45
N GLN A 268 -24.22 9.99 -11.91
CA GLN A 268 -23.06 10.83 -12.21
C GLN A 268 -22.68 10.76 -13.70
N TRP A 269 -22.65 9.55 -14.27
CA TRP A 269 -22.37 9.35 -15.69
C TRP A 269 -23.44 9.98 -16.58
N LYS A 270 -24.72 9.84 -16.21
CA LYS A 270 -25.87 10.41 -16.92
C LYS A 270 -25.76 11.94 -16.99
N ALA A 271 -25.47 12.60 -15.87
CA ALA A 271 -25.26 14.05 -15.83
C ALA A 271 -24.06 14.51 -16.67
N TRP A 272 -22.97 13.72 -16.71
CA TRP A 272 -21.85 14.00 -17.60
C TRP A 272 -22.25 13.82 -19.07
N ALA A 273 -22.90 12.70 -19.41
CA ALA A 273 -23.29 12.37 -20.77
C ALA A 273 -24.25 13.39 -21.36
N THR A 274 -25.23 13.88 -20.60
CA THR A 274 -26.13 14.95 -21.05
C THR A 274 -25.35 16.23 -21.34
N SER A 275 -24.43 16.63 -20.46
CA SER A 275 -23.59 17.83 -20.68
C SER A 275 -22.69 17.71 -21.91
N GLU A 276 -22.17 16.50 -22.19
CA GLU A 276 -21.33 16.24 -23.35
C GLU A 276 -22.16 16.23 -24.65
N VAL A 277 -23.34 15.62 -24.64
CA VAL A 277 -24.28 15.65 -25.78
C VAL A 277 -24.65 17.11 -26.10
N GLU A 278 -25.00 17.91 -25.10
CA GLU A 278 -25.26 19.34 -25.29
C GLU A 278 -24.05 20.09 -25.88
N ALA A 279 -22.83 19.77 -25.44
CA ALA A 279 -21.62 20.38 -25.97
C ALA A 279 -21.37 20.00 -27.43
N ILE A 280 -21.59 18.73 -27.78
CA ILE A 280 -21.49 18.22 -29.16
C ILE A 280 -22.54 18.88 -30.05
N ASP A 281 -23.79 18.99 -29.59
CA ASP A 281 -24.85 19.64 -30.34
C ASP A 281 -24.55 21.12 -30.57
N ARG A 282 -24.08 21.84 -29.54
CA ARG A 282 -23.63 23.24 -29.68
C ARG A 282 -22.49 23.38 -30.70
N GLN A 283 -21.51 22.48 -30.65
CA GLN A 283 -20.40 22.47 -31.62
C GLN A 283 -20.89 22.18 -33.04
N ARG A 284 -21.82 21.23 -33.20
CA ARG A 284 -22.42 20.90 -34.51
C ARG A 284 -23.20 22.08 -35.07
N SER A 285 -24.02 22.75 -34.25
CA SER A 285 -24.74 23.96 -34.64
C SER A 285 -23.78 25.09 -35.04
N ALA A 286 -22.70 25.30 -34.28
CA ALA A 286 -21.68 26.31 -34.59
C ALA A 286 -20.90 25.99 -35.88
N ALA A 287 -20.65 24.71 -36.18
CA ALA A 287 -20.01 24.28 -37.41
C ALA A 287 -20.92 24.49 -38.64
N TYR A 288 -22.24 24.35 -38.47
CA TYR A 288 -23.21 24.55 -39.55
C TYR A 288 -23.53 26.04 -39.80
N SER A 289 -23.54 26.88 -38.76
CA SER A 289 -23.79 28.33 -38.88
C SER A 289 -22.66 29.14 -39.55
N GLY A 290 -21.61 28.49 -40.05
CA GLY A 290 -20.46 29.13 -40.70
C GLY A 290 -20.57 29.31 -42.23
N VAL A 291 -21.58 28.73 -42.89
CA VAL A 291 -21.86 28.97 -44.32
C VAL A 291 -23.00 29.96 -44.41
N GLY A 292 -22.69 31.18 -44.88
CA GLY A 292 -23.58 32.33 -44.86
C GLY A 292 -24.93 32.07 -45.52
N THR A 293 -26.00 32.13 -44.73
CA THR A 293 -27.33 32.51 -45.23
C THR A 293 -27.39 34.02 -45.29
N GLU A 294 -27.04 34.56 -46.45
CA GLU A 294 -27.44 35.90 -46.86
C GLU A 294 -28.92 35.88 -47.28
N ASN A 295 -29.74 36.52 -46.45
CA ASN A 295 -31.11 37.01 -46.66
C ASN A 295 -32.21 36.02 -47.10
N GLY A 296 -33.20 35.83 -46.23
CA GLY A 296 -34.49 35.22 -46.58
C GLY A 296 -35.38 34.99 -45.37
N ASP A 297 -36.13 36.03 -45.00
CA ASP A 297 -37.16 36.02 -43.96
C ASP A 297 -38.32 35.07 -44.34
N VAL A 298 -38.61 34.05 -43.53
CA VAL A 298 -39.93 33.36 -43.51
C VAL A 298 -40.20 32.76 -42.10
N PRO A 299 -41.34 33.08 -41.45
CA PRO A 299 -41.77 32.44 -40.21
C PRO A 299 -42.63 31.18 -40.48
N SER A 300 -42.81 30.34 -39.44
CA SER A 300 -43.57 29.06 -39.36
C SER A 300 -42.72 27.80 -39.57
N ALA A 301 -42.89 26.68 -38.87
CA ALA A 301 -43.99 26.21 -38.03
C ALA A 301 -43.46 25.19 -36.98
N ASP A 302 -44.24 25.02 -35.92
CA ASP A 302 -44.10 24.00 -34.87
C ASP A 302 -43.94 22.58 -35.42
N LEU A 303 -42.97 21.81 -34.89
CA LEU A 303 -43.02 20.34 -34.85
C LEU A 303 -42.30 19.80 -33.59
N ASP A 304 -43.14 19.39 -32.64
CA ASP A 304 -43.02 18.22 -31.76
C ASP A 304 -41.95 18.17 -30.66
N ALA A 305 -42.22 18.92 -29.58
CA ALA A 305 -41.64 18.72 -28.25
C ALA A 305 -42.49 17.76 -27.38
N ASN A 306 -42.95 16.65 -27.95
CA ASN A 306 -43.88 15.73 -27.28
C ASN A 306 -43.57 14.26 -27.56
N VAL A 307 -42.32 13.83 -27.37
CA VAL A 307 -41.99 12.40 -27.21
C VAL A 307 -40.83 12.28 -26.22
N LEU A 308 -41.02 11.46 -25.19
CA LEU A 308 -40.11 11.09 -24.09
C LEU A 308 -40.24 11.89 -22.78
N ASP A 309 -41.48 12.15 -22.35
CA ASP A 309 -41.79 12.13 -20.91
C ASP A 309 -42.68 10.92 -20.64
N GLU A 310 -42.07 9.74 -20.53
CA GLU A 310 -42.73 8.58 -19.90
C GLU A 310 -42.32 8.59 -18.42
N THR A 311 -43.07 9.37 -17.65
CA THR A 311 -43.06 9.35 -16.19
C THR A 311 -43.59 7.99 -15.74
N VAL A 312 -42.69 7.14 -15.23
CA VAL A 312 -43.10 5.97 -14.43
C VAL A 312 -43.71 6.52 -13.14
N PRO A 313 -45.01 6.27 -12.85
CA PRO A 313 -45.64 6.79 -11.65
C PRO A 313 -45.03 6.14 -10.42
N ASP A 314 -44.54 7.02 -9.54
CA ASP A 314 -44.04 6.72 -8.20
C ASP A 314 -45.15 5.99 -7.41
N ALA A 315 -44.97 4.68 -7.24
CA ALA A 315 -45.86 3.85 -6.46
C ALA A 315 -45.65 4.15 -4.98
N ALA A 316 -46.46 5.08 -4.48
CA ALA A 316 -46.72 5.25 -3.06
C ALA A 316 -47.33 3.96 -2.47
N LEU A 317 -46.63 3.36 -1.50
CA LEU A 317 -47.19 2.54 -0.41
C LEU A 317 -46.25 2.74 0.80
N LEU A 318 -46.69 3.35 1.90
CA LEU A 318 -47.44 2.72 3.00
C LEU A 318 -46.88 1.35 3.40
#